data_AF-A0A3P6SAA4-F1
#
_entry.id   AF-A0A3P6SAA4-F1
#
_cell.length_a   1.000
_cell.length_b   1.000
_cell.length_c   1.000
_cell.angle_alpha   90.00
_cell.angle_beta   90.00
_cell.angle_gamma   90.00
#
_symmetry.space_group_name_H-M   'P 1'
#
loop_
_entity.id
_entity.type
_entity.pdbx_description
1 polymer ?
#
loop_
_entity_poly.entity_id
_entity_poly.type
_entity_poly.pdbx_seq_one_letter_code
_entity_poly.pdbx_strand_id
1 'polypeptide(L)'
;MFVPANRSFQNDPDKEHIGRLKYIPEHGIDGRYYPYVYVPNYHQPIAMVKFESLPRNKLVLVECRAYALNIEHDITSRLGLVHFELFLEDKMVDTKPSSL
;
A
#
# COMPACT_ATOMS: atom_id res chain seq x y z
N MET A 1 -14.91 4.09 4.23
CA MET A 1 -13.56 3.95 4.81
C MET A 1 -12.55 4.31 3.74
N PHE A 2 -12.02 5.53 3.79
CA PHE A 2 -11.07 6.00 2.80
C PHE A 2 -9.69 5.45 3.18
N VAL A 3 -8.97 4.80 2.27
CA VAL A 3 -7.57 4.39 2.51
C VAL A 3 -6.65 5.16 1.56
N PRO A 4 -6.53 6.50 1.67
CA PRO A 4 -5.47 7.22 0.99
C PRO A 4 -4.15 6.93 1.71
N ALA A 5 -3.34 6.07 1.11
CA ALA A 5 -1.98 5.79 1.57
C ALA A 5 -1.02 6.89 1.12
N ASN A 6 -0.97 8.00 1.85
CA ASN A 6 0.22 8.85 1.79
C ASN A 6 0.40 9.59 3.10
N ARG A 7 1.26 9.05 3.95
CA ARG A 7 2.11 9.88 4.79
C ARG A 7 3.54 9.37 4.69
N SER A 8 4.34 9.97 3.82
CA SER A 8 5.78 9.97 4.03
C SER A 8 6.05 10.82 5.28
N PHE A 9 6.98 10.36 6.12
CA PHE A 9 7.36 11.08 7.34
C PHE A 9 7.70 12.54 7.00
N GLN A 10 7.41 13.43 7.94
CA GLN A 10 7.14 14.86 7.71
C GLN A 10 8.33 15.70 7.19
N ASN A 11 9.45 15.09 6.80
CA ASN A 11 10.63 15.72 6.20
C ASN A 11 11.45 14.69 5.38
N ASP A 12 10.81 13.81 4.62
CA ASP A 12 11.52 12.73 3.95
C ASP A 12 11.67 12.95 2.42
N PRO A 13 12.90 12.94 1.86
CA PRO A 13 13.13 13.00 0.41
C PRO A 13 12.42 11.87 -0.37
N ASP A 14 11.92 10.83 0.29
CA ASP A 14 11.21 9.71 -0.35
C ASP A 14 9.85 10.08 -0.95
N LYS A 15 9.22 11.19 -0.53
CA LYS A 15 7.94 11.65 -1.10
C LYS A 15 8.05 11.99 -2.58
N GLU A 16 9.23 12.42 -3.02
CA GLU A 16 9.52 12.81 -4.40
C GLU A 16 9.90 11.59 -5.26
N HIS A 17 10.26 10.47 -4.64
CA HIS A 17 10.81 9.30 -5.34
C HIS A 17 9.78 8.20 -5.64
N ILE A 18 8.70 8.06 -4.84
CA ILE A 18 7.68 7.00 -4.98
C ILE A 18 6.89 7.03 -6.30
N GLY A 19 6.93 8.16 -7.03
CA GLY A 19 6.23 8.34 -8.30
C GLY A 19 4.70 8.39 -8.14
N ARG A 20 3.98 8.11 -9.23
CA ARG A 20 2.51 8.13 -9.24
C ARG A 20 1.95 6.84 -8.61
N LEU A 21 0.98 7.01 -7.72
CA LEU A 21 0.25 5.92 -7.07
C LEU A 21 -1.17 5.86 -7.61
N LYS A 22 -1.66 4.65 -7.89
CA LYS A 22 -3.06 4.40 -8.23
C LYS A 22 -3.72 3.57 -7.14
N TYR A 23 -4.83 4.08 -6.59
CA TYR A 23 -5.62 3.40 -5.58
C TYR A 23 -6.77 2.64 -6.22
N ILE A 24 -7.01 1.42 -5.75
CA ILE A 24 -8.10 0.56 -6.25
C ILE A 24 -8.80 -0.05 -5.03
N PRO A 25 -10.10 0.20 -4.81
CA PRO A 25 -10.96 1.16 -5.51
C PRO A 25 -10.54 2.63 -5.25
N GLU A 26 -10.78 3.51 -6.21
CA GLU A 26 -10.33 4.92 -6.17
C GLU A 26 -10.90 5.71 -4.98
N HIS A 27 -12.12 5.38 -4.56
CA HIS A 27 -12.80 6.02 -3.42
C HIS A 27 -12.59 5.29 -2.09
N GLY A 28 -11.75 4.26 -2.06
CA GLY A 28 -11.56 3.41 -0.88
C GLY A 28 -12.72 2.44 -0.64
N ILE A 29 -12.76 1.88 0.55
CA ILE A 29 -13.68 0.79 0.92
C ILE A 29 -15.04 1.38 1.33
N ASP A 30 -16.10 0.87 0.73
CA ASP A 30 -17.47 1.26 1.05
C ASP A 30 -17.88 0.80 2.46
N GLY A 31 -18.68 1.61 3.15
CA GLY A 31 -19.25 1.26 4.46
C GLY A 31 -20.22 0.09 4.40
N ARG A 32 -20.80 -0.22 3.22
CA ARG A 32 -21.75 -1.33 3.01
C ARG A 32 -21.21 -2.72 3.39
N TYR A 33 -19.89 -2.89 3.42
CA TYR A 33 -19.25 -4.14 3.85
C TYR A 33 -19.21 -4.31 5.38
N TYR A 34 -19.61 -3.29 6.13
CA TYR A 34 -19.63 -3.27 7.59
C TYR A 34 -21.04 -2.93 8.09
N PRO A 35 -21.44 -3.42 9.27
CA PRO A 35 -20.68 -4.20 10.24
C PRO A 35 -20.51 -5.66 9.82
N TYR A 36 -19.50 -6.33 10.39
CA TYR A 36 -19.39 -7.78 10.27
C TYR A 36 -20.56 -8.43 11.01
N VAL A 37 -21.46 -9.03 10.24
CA VAL A 37 -22.50 -9.94 10.72
C VAL A 37 -22.05 -11.34 10.35
N TYR A 38 -22.14 -12.30 11.27
CA TYR A 38 -21.68 -13.69 11.10
C TYR A 38 -22.43 -14.39 9.95
N VAL A 39 -22.09 -14.04 8.72
CA VAL A 39 -22.71 -14.56 7.51
C VAL A 39 -21.76 -15.56 6.88
N PRO A 40 -22.26 -16.74 6.48
CA PRO A 40 -21.45 -17.68 5.73
C PRO A 40 -20.97 -17.01 4.43
N ASN A 41 -19.71 -17.22 4.07
CA ASN A 41 -19.04 -16.60 2.90
C ASN A 41 -18.88 -15.07 2.97
N TYR A 42 -18.76 -14.49 4.16
CA TYR A 42 -18.32 -13.09 4.28
C TYR A 42 -16.89 -12.94 3.75
N HIS A 43 -16.71 -12.03 2.78
CA HIS A 43 -15.40 -11.62 2.30
C HIS A 43 -15.14 -10.17 2.69
N GLN A 44 -14.10 -9.96 3.50
CA GLN A 44 -13.66 -8.63 3.86
C GLN A 44 -13.19 -7.86 2.60
N PRO A 45 -13.55 -6.57 2.47
CA PRO A 45 -13.14 -5.78 1.33
C PRO A 45 -11.64 -5.55 1.35
N ILE A 46 -11.01 -5.60 0.18
CA ILE A 46 -9.58 -5.38 -0.01
C ILE A 46 -9.37 -4.09 -0.80
N ALA A 47 -8.39 -3.29 -0.39
CA ALA A 47 -7.89 -2.17 -1.17
C ALA A 47 -6.47 -2.47 -1.64
N MET A 48 -6.13 -1.97 -2.82
CA MET A 48 -4.85 -2.18 -3.46
C MET A 48 -4.24 -0.82 -3.82
N VAL A 49 -2.92 -0.74 -3.69
CA VAL A 49 -2.13 0.39 -4.16
C VAL A 49 -1.22 -0.12 -5.26
N LYS A 50 -1.32 0.48 -6.45
CA LYS A 50 -0.44 0.20 -7.57
C LYS A 50 0.59 1.34 -7.68
N PHE A 51 1.86 0.97 -7.56
CA PHE A 51 2.99 1.85 -7.82
C PHE A 51 3.21 1.90 -9.35
N GLU A 52 2.98 3.05 -9.99
CA GLU A 52 3.18 3.18 -11.45
C GLU A 52 4.65 3.40 -11.81
N SER A 53 5.42 4.04 -10.92
CA SER A 53 6.82 4.36 -11.14
C SER A 53 7.60 4.24 -9.83
N LEU A 54 8.05 3.02 -9.51
CA LEU A 54 8.91 2.77 -8.36
C LEU A 54 10.39 2.93 -8.76
N PRO A 55 11.23 3.64 -7.97
CA PRO A 55 12.64 3.79 -8.26
C PRO A 55 13.37 2.44 -8.09
N ARG A 56 14.25 2.12 -9.04
CA ARG A 56 15.07 0.91 -9.02
C ARG A 56 16.33 1.12 -8.16
N ASN A 57 16.80 0.05 -7.53
CA ASN A 57 17.98 0.00 -6.65
C ASN A 57 17.95 1.04 -5.51
N LYS A 58 16.76 1.42 -5.07
CA LYS A 58 16.54 2.31 -3.91
C LYS A 58 15.57 1.64 -2.94
N LEU A 59 15.84 1.78 -1.65
CA LEU A 59 14.93 1.37 -0.59
C LEU A 59 13.84 2.43 -0.45
N VAL A 60 12.59 2.01 -0.43
CA VAL A 60 11.42 2.88 -0.32
C VAL A 60 10.62 2.46 0.91
N LEU A 61 10.43 3.39 1.84
CA LEU A 61 9.64 3.21 3.04
C LEU A 61 8.21 3.66 2.78
N VAL A 62 7.24 2.75 2.88
CA VAL A 62 5.83 3.05 2.65
C VAL A 62 5.03 2.90 3.94
N GLU A 63 4.23 3.92 4.25
CA GLU A 63 3.25 3.89 5.32
C GLU A 63 1.85 4.18 4.77
N CYS A 64 0.94 3.21 4.92
CA CYS A 64 -0.46 3.34 4.54
C CYS A 64 -1.30 3.56 5.79
N ARG A 65 -2.16 4.58 5.77
CA ARG A 65 -3.10 4.88 6.87
C ARG A 65 -4.54 4.75 6.39
N ALA A 66 -5.38 4.13 7.20
CA ALA A 66 -6.81 4.01 6.93
C ALA A 66 -7.56 5.14 7.63
N TYR A 67 -8.26 6.00 6.90
CA TYR A 67 -8.98 7.14 7.46
C TYR A 67 -10.49 6.86 7.51
N ALA A 68 -11.03 6.88 8.73
CA ALA A 68 -12.46 6.92 9.02
C ALA A 68 -12.66 7.55 10.40
N LEU A 69 -13.88 8.01 10.69
CA LEU A 69 -14.21 8.65 11.97
C LEU A 69 -13.96 7.74 13.19
N ASN A 70 -13.98 6.42 13.01
CA ASN A 70 -13.87 5.43 14.09
C ASN A 70 -12.51 4.69 14.10
N ILE A 71 -11.49 5.21 13.39
CA ILE A 71 -10.17 4.59 13.34
C ILE A 71 -9.18 5.49 14.06
N GLU A 72 -8.60 4.99 15.14
CA GLU A 72 -7.46 5.60 15.78
C GLU A 72 -6.15 5.18 15.08
N HIS A 73 -5.24 6.12 14.91
CA HIS A 73 -3.91 5.88 14.35
C HIS A 73 -2.89 5.88 15.48
N ASP A 74 -2.36 4.71 15.80
CA ASP A 74 -1.26 4.58 16.74
C ASP A 74 -0.10 3.83 16.09
N ILE A 75 1.05 4.50 16.04
CA ILE A 75 2.29 4.02 15.41
C ILE A 75 2.92 2.93 16.26
N THR A 76 2.80 3.01 17.59
CA THR A 76 3.42 2.05 18.51
C THR A 76 2.70 0.71 18.47
N SER A 77 1.37 0.73 18.47
CA SER A 77 0.55 -0.49 18.36
C SER A 77 0.24 -0.92 16.92
N ARG A 78 0.68 -0.13 15.91
CA ARG A 78 0.35 -0.32 14.48
C ARG A 78 -1.15 -0.39 14.22
N LEU A 79 -1.93 0.38 14.99
CA LEU A 79 -3.37 0.50 14.81
C LEU A 79 -3.69 1.52 13.73
N GLY A 80 -4.60 1.14 12.83
CA GLY A 80 -5.06 2.02 11.75
C GLY A 80 -4.01 2.32 10.66
N LEU A 81 -2.83 1.71 10.73
CA LEU A 81 -1.75 1.89 9.77
C LEU A 81 -0.98 0.61 9.49
N VAL A 82 -0.36 0.55 8.31
CA VAL A 82 0.59 -0.50 7.93
C VAL A 82 1.84 0.16 7.37
N HIS A 83 2.99 -0.37 7.77
CA HIS A 83 4.29 0.08 7.33
C HIS A 83 5.04 -1.09 6.69
N PHE A 84 5.66 -0.86 5.54
CA PHE A 84 6.48 -1.85 4.84
C PHE A 84 7.57 -1.18 4.01
N GLU A 85 8.64 -1.94 3.78
CA GLU A 85 9.80 -1.55 2.98
C GLU A 85 9.75 -2.23 1.60
N LEU A 86 10.04 -1.47 0.56
CA LEU A 86 10.13 -1.97 -0.81
C LEU A 86 11.52 -1.71 -1.38
N PHE A 87 12.10 -2.73 -2.01
CA PHE A 87 13.34 -2.63 -2.77
C PHE A 87 13.15 -3.35 -4.11
N LEU A 88 13.32 -2.62 -5.21
CA LEU A 88 13.21 -3.17 -6.56
C LEU A 88 14.60 -3.31 -7.19
N GLU A 89 15.04 -4.56 -7.40
CA GLU A 89 16.31 -4.87 -8.04
C GLU A 89 16.22 -4.79 -9.57
N ASP A 90 17.25 -4.19 -10.19
CA ASP A 90 17.51 -4.36 -11.61
C ASP A 90 18.14 -5.72 -11.87
N LYS A 91 17.30 -6.70 -12.15
CA LYS A 91 17.78 -7.96 -12.71
C LYS A 91 18.22 -7.68 -14.15
N MET A 92 19.52 -7.65 -14.39
CA MET A 92 20.04 -7.89 -15.73
C MET A 92 19.53 -9.27 -16.13
N VAL A 93 18.69 -9.33 -17.16
CA VAL A 93 18.20 -10.60 -17.70
C VAL A 93 19.41 -11.30 -18.30
N ASP A 94 20.05 -12.18 -17.52
CA ASP A 94 20.96 -13.17 -18.06
C ASP A 94 20.12 -14.08 -18.95
N THR A 95 20.06 -13.72 -20.23
CA THR A 95 19.55 -14.58 -21.27
C THR A 95 20.54 -15.73 -21.36
N LYS A 96 20.38 -16.75 -20.51
CA LYS A 96 21.03 -18.04 -20.76
C LYS A 96 20.50 -18.48 -22.12
N PRO A 97 21.36 -18.60 -23.15
CA PRO A 97 20.92 -19.22 -24.38
C PRO A 97 20.44 -20.61 -23.99
N SER A 98 19.15 -20.85 -24.22
CA SER A 98 18.55 -22.17 -24.14
C SER A 98 19.33 -23.05 -25.11
N SER A 99 20.28 -23.81 -24.58
CA SER A 99 21.03 -24.83 -25.28
C SER A 99 20.05 -25.91 -25.71
N LEU A 100 19.66 -25.88 -26.98
CA LEU A 100 19.22 -27.03 -27.75
C LEU A 100 20.22 -27.22 -28.89
#